data_AF-A0A6L6B8J7-F1
#
_entry.id   AF-A0A6L6B8J7-F1
#
_cell.length_a   1.000
_cell.length_b   1.000
_cell.length_c   1.000
_cell.angle_alpha   90.00
_cell.angle_beta   90.00
_cell.angle_gamma   90.00
#
_symmetry.space_group_name_H-M   'P 1'
#
loop_
_entity.id
_entity.type
_entity.pdbx_description
1 polymer ?
#
loop_
_entity_poly.entity_id
_entity_poly.type
_entity_poly.pdbx_seq_one_letter_code
_entity_poly.pdbx_strand_id
1 'polypeptide(L)'
;VGIPSADVPISLQELKEYFTKISPELGASDDAKRAALFLSIPPMPKVVRFATPAAPAWATLTTLAASSLPNWARTLYGWPNLPGAQFATAIALRTTRKTLSLIPPAIAEPPMLKKARIRWNLEQSA
;
A
#
# COMPACT_ATOMS: atom_id res chain seq x y z
N VAL A 1 -16.02 -3.46 10.91
CA VAL A 1 -15.78 -4.86 10.44
C VAL A 1 -16.05 -5.93 11.50
N GLY A 2 -16.46 -5.61 12.73
CA GLY A 2 -17.05 -6.58 13.67
C GLY A 2 -16.10 -7.60 14.31
N ILE A 3 -14.79 -7.44 14.16
CA ILE A 3 -13.78 -8.35 14.73
C ILE A 3 -13.68 -8.10 16.25
N PRO A 4 -13.70 -9.14 17.11
CA PRO A 4 -13.49 -9.00 18.54
C PRO A 4 -12.15 -8.33 18.86
N SER A 5 -12.12 -7.38 19.80
CA SER A 5 -10.89 -6.64 20.14
C SER A 5 -9.75 -7.54 20.64
N ALA A 6 -10.07 -8.68 21.26
CA ALA A 6 -9.09 -9.65 21.73
C ALA A 6 -8.31 -10.33 20.59
N ASP A 7 -8.86 -10.33 19.36
CA ASP A 7 -8.25 -10.97 18.19
C ASP A 7 -7.44 -9.97 17.34
N VAL A 8 -7.42 -8.69 17.71
CA VAL A 8 -6.76 -7.63 16.95
C VAL A 8 -5.40 -7.31 17.58
N PRO A 9 -4.29 -7.46 16.85
CA PRO A 9 -2.97 -7.07 17.36
C PRO A 9 -2.95 -5.58 17.71
N ILE A 10 -2.56 -5.25 18.95
CA ILE A 10 -2.45 -3.86 19.44
C ILE A 10 -1.01 -3.36 19.51
N SER A 11 -0.04 -4.23 19.22
CA SER A 11 1.38 -3.89 19.21
C SER A 11 2.09 -4.42 17.95
N LEU A 12 3.26 -3.85 17.65
CA LEU A 12 4.09 -4.34 16.54
C LEU A 12 4.55 -5.80 16.78
N GLN A 13 4.78 -6.17 18.03
CA GLN A 13 5.21 -7.51 18.41
C GLN A 13 4.10 -8.53 18.14
N GLU A 14 2.89 -8.26 18.62
CA GLU A 14 1.70 -9.09 18.32
C GLU A 14 1.43 -9.17 16.82
N LEU A 15 1.62 -8.07 16.07
CA LEU A 15 1.43 -8.10 14.62
C LEU A 15 2.43 -9.03 13.91
N LYS A 16 3.69 -9.07 14.38
CA LYS A 16 4.68 -10.01 13.86
C LYS A 16 4.30 -11.46 14.20
N GLU A 17 3.89 -11.73 15.42
CA GLU A 17 3.44 -13.05 15.87
C GLU A 17 2.23 -13.54 15.06
N TYR A 18 1.27 -12.66 14.82
CA TYR A 18 0.15 -12.92 13.93
C TYR A 18 0.61 -13.34 12.53
N PHE A 19 1.54 -12.60 11.91
CA PHE A 19 2.05 -12.96 10.58
C PHE A 19 2.86 -14.26 10.58
N THR A 20 3.63 -14.54 11.63
CA THR A 20 4.33 -15.83 11.79
C THR A 20 3.34 -16.98 11.84
N LYS A 21 2.22 -16.83 12.55
CA LYS A 21 1.17 -17.85 12.67
C LYS A 21 0.40 -18.06 11.37
N ILE A 22 -0.04 -16.99 10.70
CA ILE A 22 -0.93 -17.10 9.53
C ILE A 22 -0.17 -17.40 8.23
N SER A 23 1.08 -16.95 8.09
CA SER A 23 1.82 -17.06 6.81
C SER A 23 1.95 -18.48 6.25
N PRO A 24 2.11 -19.56 7.05
CA PRO A 24 2.18 -20.92 6.52
C PRO A 24 0.85 -21.44 5.97
N GLU A 25 -0.28 -20.85 6.36
CA GLU A 25 -1.62 -21.21 5.89
C GLU A 25 -1.98 -20.52 4.57
N LEU A 26 -1.21 -19.51 4.15
CA LEU A 26 -1.51 -18.67 3.00
C LEU A 26 -0.88 -19.22 1.71
N GLY A 27 -1.70 -19.30 0.67
CA GLY A 27 -1.28 -19.60 -0.70
C GLY A 27 -1.82 -18.55 -1.68
N ALA A 28 -1.04 -18.24 -2.73
CA ALA A 28 -1.53 -17.42 -3.83
C ALA A 28 -2.29 -18.29 -4.83
N SER A 29 -3.61 -18.31 -4.71
CA SER A 29 -4.51 -18.92 -5.70
C SER A 29 -4.39 -18.23 -7.06
N ASP A 30 -4.91 -18.87 -8.10
CA ASP A 30 -4.93 -18.26 -9.44
C ASP A 30 -5.72 -16.95 -9.45
N ASP A 31 -6.83 -16.87 -8.70
CA ASP A 31 -7.61 -15.65 -8.58
C ASP A 31 -6.87 -14.55 -7.83
N ALA A 32 -6.12 -14.90 -6.78
CA ALA A 32 -5.25 -13.95 -6.08
C ALA A 32 -4.16 -13.40 -7.02
N LYS A 33 -3.56 -14.25 -7.86
CA LYS A 33 -2.57 -13.83 -8.86
C LYS A 33 -3.19 -12.95 -9.95
N ARG A 34 -4.40 -13.27 -10.43
CA ARG A 34 -5.15 -12.43 -11.37
C ARG A 34 -5.47 -11.06 -10.78
N ALA A 35 -5.92 -11.02 -9.52
CA ALA A 35 -6.18 -9.78 -8.81
C ALA A 35 -4.90 -8.95 -8.64
N ALA A 36 -3.78 -9.58 -8.24
CA ALA A 36 -2.49 -8.91 -8.15
C ALA A 36 -2.03 -8.33 -9.50
N LEU A 37 -2.21 -9.09 -10.60
CA LEU A 37 -1.90 -8.63 -11.95
C LEU A 37 -2.80 -7.46 -12.38
N PHE A 38 -4.10 -7.54 -12.09
CA PHE A 38 -5.06 -6.47 -12.40
C PHE A 38 -4.73 -5.18 -11.64
N LEU A 39 -4.39 -5.27 -10.35
CA LEU A 39 -3.93 -4.11 -9.57
C LEU A 39 -2.61 -3.55 -10.11
N SER A 40 -1.71 -4.42 -10.55
CA SER A 40 -0.39 -4.05 -11.05
C SER A 40 -0.43 -3.40 -12.43
N ILE A 41 -1.30 -3.91 -13.31
CA ILE A 41 -1.46 -3.49 -14.70
C ILE A 41 -2.95 -3.18 -14.92
N PRO A 42 -3.45 -2.07 -14.37
CA PRO A 42 -4.86 -1.74 -14.46
C PRO A 42 -5.21 -1.42 -15.92
N PRO A 43 -6.44 -1.73 -16.36
CA PRO A 43 -6.92 -1.30 -17.67
C PRO A 43 -7.05 0.22 -17.67
N MET A 44 -6.12 0.89 -18.37
CA MET A 44 -6.14 2.33 -18.57
C MET A 44 -6.73 2.67 -19.95
N PRO A 45 -7.56 3.73 -20.08
CA PRO A 45 -7.92 4.28 -21.39
C PRO A 45 -6.66 4.58 -22.21
N LYS A 46 -6.67 4.27 -23.52
CA LYS A 46 -5.46 4.39 -24.38
C LYS A 46 -4.80 5.77 -24.28
N VAL A 47 -5.59 6.84 -24.24
CA VAL A 47 -5.08 8.21 -24.10
C VAL A 47 -4.36 8.40 -22.77
N VAL A 48 -4.93 7.94 -21.66
CA VAL A 48 -4.26 8.00 -20.35
C VAL A 48 -2.97 7.18 -20.36
N ARG A 49 -3.00 5.98 -20.95
CA ARG A 49 -1.87 5.05 -20.97
C ARG A 49 -0.68 5.57 -21.78
N PHE A 50 -0.93 6.17 -22.95
CA PHE A 50 0.11 6.49 -23.92
C PHE A 50 0.38 7.99 -24.08
N ALA A 51 -0.56 8.87 -23.75
CA ALA A 51 -0.40 10.32 -23.87
C ALA A 51 -0.07 11.01 -22.53
N THR A 52 0.01 10.27 -21.43
CA THR A 52 0.35 10.81 -20.10
C THR A 52 1.38 9.92 -19.41
N PRO A 53 2.11 10.43 -18.39
CA PRO A 53 3.03 9.60 -17.61
C PRO A 53 2.32 8.66 -16.62
N ALA A 54 0.99 8.53 -16.66
CA ALA A 54 0.23 7.73 -15.70
C ALA A 54 0.65 6.25 -15.67
N ALA A 55 0.88 5.63 -16.83
CA ALA A 55 1.29 4.22 -16.90
C ALA A 55 2.67 3.95 -16.25
N PRO A 56 3.76 4.66 -16.60
CA PRO A 56 5.03 4.47 -15.91
C PRO A 56 4.98 4.90 -14.44
N ALA A 57 4.23 5.95 -14.08
CA ALA A 57 4.03 6.34 -12.69
C ALA A 57 3.29 5.25 -11.88
N TRP A 58 2.33 4.55 -12.49
CA TRP A 58 1.67 3.42 -11.85
C TRP A 58 2.62 2.24 -11.70
N ALA A 59 3.43 1.94 -12.71
CA ALA A 59 4.41 0.87 -12.64
C ALA A 59 5.42 1.06 -11.49
N THR A 60 5.87 2.30 -11.23
CA THR A 60 6.75 2.58 -10.09
C THR A 60 6.06 2.38 -8.75
N LEU A 61 4.80 2.82 -8.61
CA LEU A 61 3.99 2.59 -7.41
C LEU A 61 3.73 1.10 -7.18
N THR A 62 3.36 0.35 -8.21
CA THR A 62 3.18 -1.10 -8.17
C THR A 62 4.45 -1.81 -7.74
N THR A 63 5.61 -1.42 -8.29
CA THR A 63 6.92 -2.01 -7.94
C THR A 63 7.25 -1.74 -6.47
N LEU A 64 6.99 -0.52 -5.98
CA LEU A 64 7.20 -0.16 -4.59
C LEU A 64 6.27 -0.95 -3.65
N ALA A 65 4.99 -1.08 -4.02
CA ALA A 65 4.01 -1.85 -3.28
C ALA A 65 4.41 -3.34 -3.20
N ALA A 66 4.75 -3.96 -4.33
CA ALA A 66 5.20 -5.35 -4.37
C ALA A 66 6.50 -5.56 -3.56
N SER A 67 7.44 -4.61 -3.63
CA SER A 67 8.67 -4.66 -2.84
C SER A 67 8.47 -4.46 -1.35
N SER A 68 7.39 -3.78 -0.94
CA SER A 68 7.02 -3.59 0.47
C SER A 68 6.43 -4.82 1.15
N LEU A 69 6.09 -5.85 0.38
CA LEU A 69 5.60 -7.11 0.90
C LEU A 69 6.69 -7.85 1.70
N PRO A 70 6.32 -8.58 2.77
CA PRO A 70 7.26 -9.47 3.45
C PRO A 70 7.76 -10.57 2.51
N ASN A 71 8.97 -11.09 2.77
CA ASN A 71 9.66 -12.02 1.86
C ASN A 71 8.80 -13.23 1.47
N TRP A 72 8.07 -13.81 2.43
CA TRP A 72 7.18 -14.95 2.18
C TRP A 72 6.06 -14.60 1.19
N ALA A 73 5.46 -13.41 1.31
CA ALA A 73 4.40 -12.96 0.41
C ALA A 73 4.96 -12.66 -0.99
N ARG A 74 6.16 -12.08 -1.09
CA ARG A 74 6.86 -11.90 -2.37
C ARG A 74 7.05 -13.24 -3.09
N THR A 75 7.46 -14.27 -2.36
CA THR A 75 7.59 -15.64 -2.91
C THR A 75 6.25 -16.18 -3.41
N LEU A 76 5.16 -16.01 -2.66
CA LEU A 76 3.82 -16.47 -3.09
C LEU A 76 3.37 -15.86 -4.43
N TYR A 77 3.67 -14.58 -4.65
CA TYR A 77 3.31 -13.85 -5.87
C TYR A 77 4.40 -13.85 -6.95
N GLY A 78 5.50 -14.58 -6.77
CA GLY A 78 6.60 -14.67 -7.75
C GLY A 78 7.46 -13.41 -7.87
N TRP A 79 7.45 -12.53 -6.87
CA TRP A 79 8.26 -11.32 -6.84
C TRP A 79 9.68 -11.60 -6.31
N PRO A 80 10.74 -11.00 -6.88
CA PRO A 80 12.11 -11.30 -6.49
C PRO A 80 12.44 -10.92 -5.04
N ASN A 81 13.19 -11.80 -4.38
CA ASN A 81 13.74 -11.61 -3.04
C ASN A 81 15.25 -11.31 -3.11
N LEU A 82 15.59 -10.07 -3.48
CA LEU A 82 16.99 -9.64 -3.61
C LEU A 82 17.59 -9.23 -2.25
N PRO A 83 18.85 -9.59 -1.95
CA PRO A 83 19.57 -9.10 -0.77
C PRO A 83 19.59 -7.56 -0.73
N GLY A 84 19.33 -6.97 0.44
CA GLY A 84 19.35 -5.52 0.64
C GLY A 84 18.13 -4.75 0.10
N ALA A 85 17.23 -5.38 -0.67
CA ALA A 85 16.06 -4.71 -1.26
C ALA A 85 15.13 -4.05 -0.22
N GLN A 86 15.07 -4.59 1.00
CA GLN A 86 14.29 -4.04 2.11
C GLN A 86 14.74 -2.62 2.50
N PHE A 87 16.04 -2.33 2.45
CA PHE A 87 16.58 -1.01 2.79
C PHE A 87 16.23 0.01 1.70
N ALA A 88 16.42 -0.37 0.44
CA ALA A 88 16.02 0.45 -0.71
C ALA A 88 14.50 0.74 -0.70
N THR A 89 13.70 -0.29 -0.41
CA THR A 89 12.24 -0.17 -0.29
C THR A 89 11.84 0.77 0.84
N ALA A 90 12.48 0.67 2.01
CA ALA A 90 12.20 1.55 3.13
C ALA A 90 12.53 3.03 2.83
N ILE A 91 13.65 3.29 2.14
CA ILE A 91 13.98 4.63 1.65
C ILE A 91 12.91 5.10 0.65
N ALA A 92 12.60 4.29 -0.35
CA ALA A 92 11.62 4.64 -1.37
C ALA A 92 10.23 4.93 -0.77
N LEU A 93 9.77 4.15 0.21
CA LEU A 93 8.51 4.41 0.94
C LEU A 93 8.56 5.75 1.70
N ARG A 94 9.64 6.02 2.44
CA ARG A 94 9.79 7.28 3.21
C ARG A 94 9.84 8.48 2.27
N THR A 95 10.58 8.38 1.17
CA THR A 95 10.67 9.42 0.15
C THR A 95 9.32 9.64 -0.50
N THR A 96 8.64 8.57 -0.94
CA THR A 96 7.30 8.65 -1.53
C THR A 96 6.32 9.33 -0.58
N ARG A 97 6.30 8.94 0.71
CA ARG A 97 5.47 9.59 1.73
C ARG A 97 5.78 11.08 1.85
N LYS A 98 7.06 11.46 1.92
CA LYS A 98 7.46 12.88 1.98
C LYS A 98 7.02 13.65 0.74
N THR A 99 7.24 13.09 -0.45
CA THR A 99 6.84 13.71 -1.71
C THR A 99 5.32 13.89 -1.81
N LEU A 100 4.55 12.86 -1.46
CA LEU A 100 3.07 12.95 -1.45
C LEU A 100 2.56 13.97 -0.42
N SER A 101 3.31 14.23 0.65
CA SER A 101 2.95 15.27 1.63
C SER A 101 3.09 16.69 1.09
N LEU A 102 3.72 16.88 -0.07
CA LEU A 102 3.80 18.17 -0.76
C LEU A 102 2.56 18.47 -1.61
N ILE A 103 1.66 17.49 -1.81
CA ILE A 103 0.42 17.71 -2.55
C ILE A 103 -0.48 18.66 -1.74
N PRO A 104 -0.96 19.78 -2.33
CA PRO A 104 -1.79 20.73 -1.62
C PRO A 104 -3.05 20.08 -1.02
N PRO A 105 -3.48 20.46 0.21
CA PRO A 105 -4.68 19.94 0.84
C PRO A 105 -5.95 20.08 -0.01
N ALA A 106 -6.02 21.12 -0.84
CA ALA A 106 -7.12 21.31 -1.79
C ALA A 106 -7.33 20.12 -2.74
N ILE A 107 -6.26 19.40 -3.07
CA ILE A 107 -6.27 18.22 -3.95
C ILE A 107 -6.31 16.93 -3.11
N ALA A 108 -5.56 16.89 -2.01
CA ALA A 108 -5.37 15.68 -1.21
C ALA A 108 -6.55 15.37 -0.27
N GLU A 109 -7.28 16.38 0.22
CA GLU A 109 -8.29 16.18 1.25
C GLU A 109 -9.69 15.90 0.67
N PRO A 110 -10.22 14.67 0.83
CA PRO A 110 -11.57 14.37 0.41
C PRO A 110 -12.60 15.14 1.26
N PRO A 111 -13.80 15.42 0.75
CA PRO A 111 -14.82 16.18 1.47
C PRO A 111 -15.18 15.60 2.85
N MET A 112 -15.09 14.28 3.01
CA MET A 112 -15.36 13.61 4.29
C MET A 112 -14.31 13.93 5.37
N LEU A 113 -13.04 14.09 4.99
CA LEU A 113 -11.98 14.45 5.92
C LEU A 113 -12.17 15.88 6.45
N LYS A 114 -12.51 16.83 5.56
CA LYS A 114 -12.84 18.22 5.95
C LYS A 114 -14.00 18.26 6.94
N LYS A 115 -15.09 17.54 6.64
CA LYS A 115 -16.25 17.41 7.54
C LYS A 115 -15.87 16.81 8.90
N ALA A 116 -14.97 15.81 8.92
CA ALA A 116 -14.50 15.22 10.17
C ALA A 116 -13.65 16.21 11.00
N ARG A 117 -12.79 17.00 10.34
CA ARG A 117 -11.97 18.03 11.00
C ARG A 117 -12.82 19.11 11.65
N ILE A 118 -13.86 19.59 10.95
CA ILE A 118 -14.85 20.53 11.48
C ILE A 118 -15.59 19.92 12.68
N ARG A 119 -16.09 18.68 12.56
CA ARG A 119 -16.81 17.99 13.64
C ARG A 119 -15.97 17.86 14.92
N TRP A 120 -14.66 17.66 14.78
CA TRP A 120 -13.73 17.52 15.90
C TRP A 120 -13.01 18.83 16.29
N ASN A 121 -13.43 19.99 15.77
CA ASN A 121 -12.83 21.30 16.07
C ASN A 121 -11.30 21.37 15.86
N LEU A 122 -10.79 20.58 14.92
CA LEU A 122 -9.35 20.50 14.64
C LEU A 122 -8.84 21.62 13.72
N GLU A 123 -9.70 22.56 13.31
CA GLU A 123 -9.31 23.72 12.47
C GLU A 123 -8.81 24.93 13.28
N GLN A 124 -9.00 24.96 14.60
CA GLN A 124 -8.57 26.08 15.45
C GLN A 124 -7.13 25.95 15.98
N SER A 125 -6.45 24.84 15.69
CA SER A 125 -5.16 24.47 16.31
C SER A 125 -3.95 24.54 15.37
N ALA A 126 -4.11 25.14 14.18
CA ALA A 126 -3.10 25.19 13.13
C ALA A 126 -2.60 26.61 12.87
#